data_AF-A0AAU0MIV8-F1
#
_entry.id   AF-A0AAU0MIV8-F1
#
_cell.length_a   1.000
_cell.length_b   1.000
_cell.length_c   1.000
_cell.angle_alpha   90.00
_cell.angle_beta   90.00
_cell.angle_gamma   90.00
#
_symmetry.space_group_name_H-M   'P 1'
#
loop_
_entity.id
_entity.type
_entity.pdbx_description
1 polymer ?
#
loop_
_entity_poly.entity_id
_entity_poly.type
_entity_poly.pdbx_seq_one_letter_code
_entity_poly.pdbx_strand_id
1 'polypeptide(L)'
;MDGIGSPDERTDAVRALESEFGELIARFRKVIHASAQRLSPGMLPVAYKTFTTIVRHGPLTPSALAEALTADKGQVSRTVRELESLGLVERRPDPGDGRSSLISATPEGIARLEDARSRDGGGLAATLADWHVDDIRTLARLLHALTSGEAPGR
;
A
#
# COMPACT_ATOMS: atom_id res chain seq x y z
N MET A 1 -31.28 -0.78 -25.57
CA MET A 1 -31.80 0.04 -24.46
C MET A 1 -30.59 0.29 -23.59
N ASP A 2 -29.95 1.42 -23.85
CA ASP A 2 -28.56 1.64 -23.49
C ASP A 2 -28.48 1.85 -21.99
N GLY A 3 -27.80 0.93 -21.27
CA GLY A 3 -27.64 0.95 -19.81
C GLY A 3 -26.76 2.09 -19.30
N ILE A 4 -26.71 3.19 -20.04
CA ILE A 4 -26.10 4.46 -19.70
C ILE A 4 -27.30 5.31 -19.28
N GLY A 5 -27.56 5.43 -17.98
CA GLY A 5 -28.65 6.26 -17.46
C GLY A 5 -28.60 7.69 -18.00
N SER A 6 -29.60 8.50 -17.67
CA SER A 6 -29.62 9.91 -18.05
C SER A 6 -28.34 10.65 -17.59
N PRO A 7 -27.94 11.75 -18.25
CA PRO A 7 -26.74 12.51 -17.88
C PRO A 7 -26.68 12.90 -16.40
N ASP A 8 -27.83 13.19 -15.79
CA ASP A 8 -27.97 13.56 -14.39
C ASP A 8 -27.74 12.34 -13.48
N GLU A 9 -28.39 11.21 -13.77
CA GLU A 9 -28.19 9.94 -13.03
C GLU A 9 -26.72 9.48 -13.08
N ARG A 10 -26.06 9.64 -14.25
CA ARG A 10 -24.64 9.32 -14.39
C ARG A 10 -23.77 10.25 -13.55
N THR A 11 -24.08 11.54 -13.52
CA THR A 11 -23.32 12.53 -12.73
C THR A 11 -23.46 12.25 -11.24
N ASP A 12 -24.67 11.96 -10.77
CA ASP A 12 -24.94 11.64 -9.37
C ASP A 12 -24.25 10.34 -8.94
N ALA A 13 -24.30 9.30 -9.78
CA ALA A 13 -23.59 8.05 -9.54
C ALA A 13 -22.07 8.23 -9.43
N VAL A 14 -21.48 9.09 -10.26
CA VAL A 14 -20.04 9.42 -10.19
C VAL A 14 -19.71 10.18 -8.91
N ARG A 15 -20.51 11.16 -8.50
CA ARG A 15 -20.29 11.91 -7.23
C ARG A 15 -20.41 11.02 -5.99
N ALA A 16 -21.35 10.09 -6.00
CA ALA A 16 -21.47 9.10 -4.94
C ALA A 16 -20.21 8.25 -4.86
N LEU A 17 -19.72 7.75 -6.01
CA LEU A 17 -18.47 6.99 -6.07
C LEU A 17 -17.25 7.79 -5.60
N GLU A 18 -17.13 9.06 -5.97
CA GLU A 18 -16.06 9.95 -5.48
C GLU A 18 -16.08 10.10 -3.95
N SER A 19 -17.27 10.18 -3.35
CA SER A 19 -17.44 10.26 -1.90
C SER A 19 -17.01 8.97 -1.21
N GLU A 20 -17.41 7.81 -1.75
CA GLU A 20 -16.97 6.49 -1.26
C GLU A 20 -15.44 6.32 -1.37
N PHE A 21 -14.81 6.85 -2.43
CA PHE A 21 -13.35 6.87 -2.52
C PHE A 21 -12.71 7.72 -1.42
N GLY A 22 -13.28 8.89 -1.12
CA GLY A 22 -12.83 9.75 -0.03
C GLY A 22 -12.80 8.99 1.30
N GLU A 23 -13.90 8.32 1.63
CA GLU A 23 -14.04 7.52 2.85
C GLU A 23 -13.08 6.32 2.87
N LEU A 24 -12.96 5.61 1.75
CA LEU A 24 -12.04 4.49 1.61
C LEU A 24 -10.59 4.93 1.85
N ILE A 25 -10.16 6.04 1.25
CA ILE A 25 -8.82 6.59 1.47
C ILE A 25 -8.63 7.00 2.93
N ALA A 26 -9.63 7.63 3.56
CA ALA A 26 -9.56 8.00 4.97
C ALA A 26 -9.38 6.75 5.87
N ARG A 27 -10.12 5.68 5.58
CA ARG A 27 -10.00 4.40 6.27
C ARG A 27 -8.63 3.76 6.07
N PHE A 28 -8.12 3.72 4.83
CA PHE A 28 -6.76 3.24 4.56
C PHE A 28 -5.69 4.02 5.31
N ARG A 29 -5.80 5.36 5.39
CA ARG A 29 -4.87 6.19 6.17
C ARG A 29 -4.87 5.81 7.65
N LYS A 30 -6.04 5.57 8.24
CA LYS A 30 -6.16 5.10 9.63
C LYS A 30 -5.48 3.73 9.83
N VAL A 31 -5.69 2.79 8.90
CA VAL A 31 -5.06 1.46 8.96
C VAL A 31 -3.54 1.53 8.82
N ILE A 32 -3.02 2.33 7.89
CA ILE A 32 -1.57 2.52 7.72
C ILE A 32 -0.97 3.14 8.98
N HIS A 33 -1.62 4.16 9.55
CA HIS A 33 -1.15 4.79 10.77
C HIS A 33 -1.10 3.81 11.95
N ALA A 34 -2.18 3.05 12.17
CA ALA A 34 -2.22 2.03 13.22
C ALA A 34 -1.16 0.95 13.00
N SER A 35 -0.96 0.52 11.75
CA SER A 35 0.06 -0.48 11.40
C SER A 35 1.49 0.04 11.64
N ALA A 36 1.75 1.30 11.32
CA ALA A 36 3.03 1.94 11.59
C ALA A 36 3.33 1.94 13.10
N GLN A 37 2.35 2.35 13.93
CA GLN A 37 2.50 2.37 15.39
C GLN A 37 2.68 0.98 16.00
N ARG A 38 2.03 -0.05 15.45
CA ARG A 38 2.22 -1.45 15.88
C ARG A 38 3.61 -1.98 15.52
N LEU A 39 4.16 -1.61 14.37
CA LEU A 39 5.49 -2.03 13.94
C LEU A 39 6.59 -1.37 14.79
N SER A 40 6.47 -0.06 15.02
CA SER A 40 7.37 0.71 15.88
C SER A 40 6.67 1.95 16.42
N PRO A 41 6.63 2.17 17.75
CA PRO A 41 6.08 3.39 18.32
C PRO A 41 6.72 4.65 17.71
N GLY A 42 5.89 5.64 17.38
CA GLY A 42 6.36 6.89 16.77
C GLY A 42 6.70 6.79 15.27
N MET A 43 6.62 5.62 14.65
CA MET A 43 6.88 5.46 13.21
C MET A 43 5.90 6.28 12.36
N LEU A 44 6.44 7.01 11.39
CA LEU A 44 5.65 7.76 10.43
C LEU A 44 5.00 6.83 9.38
N PRO A 45 3.80 7.15 8.88
CA PRO A 45 3.13 6.38 7.82
C PRO A 45 3.99 6.16 6.57
N VAL A 46 4.83 7.14 6.22
CA VAL A 46 5.74 7.06 5.07
C VAL A 46 6.85 6.03 5.28
N ALA A 47 7.37 5.89 6.51
CA ALA A 47 8.36 4.88 6.86
C ALA A 47 7.76 3.47 6.78
N TYR A 48 6.55 3.28 7.30
CA TYR A 48 5.82 2.02 7.16
C TYR A 48 5.54 1.67 5.69
N LYS A 49 5.09 2.62 4.88
CA LYS A 49 4.88 2.41 3.43
C LYS A 49 6.19 2.02 2.74
N THR A 50 7.28 2.74 3.01
CA THR A 50 8.60 2.45 2.42
C THR A 50 9.08 1.04 2.79
N PHE A 51 8.96 0.68 4.06
CA PHE A 51 9.37 -0.65 4.55
C PHE A 51 8.54 -1.77 3.92
N THR A 52 7.22 -1.64 3.87
CA THR A 52 6.34 -2.65 3.26
C THR A 52 6.50 -2.74 1.74
N THR A 53 6.90 -1.66 1.05
CA THR A 53 7.33 -1.72 -0.35
C THR A 53 8.61 -2.55 -0.50
N ILE A 54 9.64 -2.32 0.33
CA ILE A 54 10.87 -3.12 0.30
C ILE A 54 10.57 -4.61 0.55
N VAL A 55 9.73 -4.94 1.54
CA VAL A 55 9.34 -6.33 1.80
C VAL A 55 8.62 -6.96 0.61
N ARG A 56 7.74 -6.22 -0.07
CA ARG A 56 6.96 -6.72 -1.22
C ARG A 56 7.81 -6.99 -2.45
N HIS A 57 8.75 -6.09 -2.75
CA HIS A 57 9.56 -6.16 -3.97
C HIS A 57 10.88 -6.91 -3.77
N GLY A 58 11.29 -7.13 -2.52
CA GLY A 58 12.62 -7.65 -2.19
C GLY A 58 13.70 -6.55 -2.24
N PRO A 59 14.98 -6.93 -2.41
CA PRO A 59 16.08 -5.97 -2.48
C PRO A 59 15.89 -4.94 -3.61
N LEU A 60 15.96 -3.66 -3.28
CA LEU A 60 15.79 -2.56 -4.23
C LEU A 60 16.94 -1.56 -4.15
N THR A 61 17.33 -0.96 -5.28
CA THR A 61 18.19 0.23 -5.26
C THR A 61 17.39 1.45 -4.75
N PRO A 62 18.05 2.49 -4.19
CA PRO A 62 17.37 3.72 -3.80
C PRO A 62 16.58 4.38 -4.94
N SER A 63 17.06 4.28 -6.18
CA SER A 63 16.39 4.81 -7.37
C SER A 63 15.11 4.03 -7.68
N ALA A 64 15.16 2.69 -7.67
CA ALA A 64 13.98 1.86 -7.89
C ALA A 64 12.94 2.04 -6.78
N LEU A 65 13.39 2.22 -5.54
CA LEU A 65 12.52 2.51 -4.41
C LEU A 65 11.84 3.90 -4.55
N ALA A 66 12.55 4.91 -5.05
CA ALA A 66 11.99 6.23 -5.33
C ALA A 66 10.91 6.19 -6.41
N GLU A 67 11.16 5.43 -7.49
CA GLU A 67 10.18 5.19 -8.55
C GLU A 67 8.93 4.48 -8.03
N ALA A 68 9.10 3.37 -7.31
CA ALA A 68 8.00 2.58 -6.75
C ALA A 68 7.13 3.37 -5.75
N LEU A 69 7.72 4.35 -5.05
CA LEU A 69 7.01 5.20 -4.10
C LEU A 69 6.50 6.50 -4.70
N THR A 70 6.87 6.83 -5.94
CA THR A 70 6.67 8.15 -6.57
C THR A 70 7.17 9.26 -5.64
N ALA A 71 8.35 9.07 -5.07
CA ALA A 71 8.95 9.96 -4.07
C ALA A 71 10.30 10.51 -4.54
N ASP A 72 10.72 11.65 -3.99
CA ASP A 72 12.03 12.19 -4.30
C ASP A 72 13.16 11.43 -3.58
N LYS A 73 14.37 11.49 -4.15
CA LYS A 73 15.55 10.80 -3.60
C LYS A 73 15.89 11.22 -2.17
N GLY A 74 15.64 12.48 -1.80
CA GLY A 74 15.91 13.00 -0.47
C GLY A 74 14.93 12.45 0.58
N GLN A 75 13.66 12.31 0.24
CA GLN A 75 12.66 11.62 1.05
C GLN A 75 13.00 10.13 1.24
N VAL A 76 13.30 9.42 0.15
CA VAL A 76 13.70 8.00 0.25
C VAL A 76 14.93 7.84 1.12
N SER A 77 15.97 8.65 0.89
CA SER A 77 17.22 8.59 1.64
C SER A 77 17.03 8.83 3.14
N ARG A 78 16.19 9.81 3.53
CA ARG A 78 15.84 10.05 4.94
C ARG A 78 15.07 8.88 5.55
N THR A 79 14.08 8.37 4.84
CA THR A 79 13.22 7.29 5.32
C THR A 79 14.00 5.98 5.47
N VAL A 80 14.89 5.67 4.53
CA VAL A 80 15.75 4.49 4.61
C VAL A 80 16.68 4.58 5.82
N ARG A 81 17.28 5.74 6.10
CA ARG A 81 18.11 5.92 7.31
C ARG A 81 17.32 5.70 8.60
N GLU A 82 16.08 6.18 8.66
CA GLU A 82 15.19 5.92 9.80
C GLU A 82 14.96 4.41 9.96
N LEU A 83 14.62 3.71 8.88
CA LEU A 83 14.40 2.26 8.90
C LEU A 83 15.68 1.47 9.26
N GLU A 84 16.85 1.89 8.79
CA GLU A 84 18.16 1.33 9.18
C GLU A 84 18.40 1.53 10.68
N SER A 85 18.09 2.71 11.23
CA SER A 85 18.23 3.00 12.66
C SER A 85 17.28 2.19 13.55
N LEU A 86 16.14 1.77 13.00
CA LEU A 86 15.18 0.89 13.66
C LEU A 86 15.53 -0.61 13.49
N GLY A 87 16.61 -0.93 12.77
CA GLY A 87 17.03 -2.31 12.48
C GLY A 87 16.13 -3.06 11.51
N LEU A 88 15.23 -2.36 10.81
CA LEU A 88 14.21 -2.97 9.95
C LEU A 88 14.72 -3.27 8.54
N VAL A 89 15.69 -2.49 8.07
CA VAL A 89 16.32 -2.69 6.76
C VAL A 89 17.83 -2.63 6.90
N GLU A 90 18.51 -3.24 5.94
CA GLU A 90 19.95 -3.20 5.79
C GLU A 90 20.31 -2.79 4.38
N ARG A 91 21.54 -2.31 4.22
CA ARG A 91 22.10 -1.90 2.95
C ARG A 91 23.31 -2.76 2.62
N ARG A 92 23.31 -3.37 1.43
CA ARG A 92 24.41 -4.20 0.93
C ARG A 92 24.91 -3.69 -0.41
N PRO A 93 26.21 -3.85 -0.75
CA PRO A 93 26.71 -3.54 -2.08
C PRO A 93 25.90 -4.27 -3.15
N ASP A 94 25.59 -3.59 -4.23
CA ASP A 94 24.92 -4.21 -5.38
C ASP A 94 25.96 -5.05 -6.16
N PRO A 95 25.79 -6.37 -6.28
CA PRO A 95 26.74 -7.22 -7.00
C PRO A 95 26.74 -6.97 -8.52
N GLY A 96 25.68 -6.35 -9.06
CA GLY A 96 25.60 -5.97 -10.48
C GLY A 96 26.21 -4.60 -10.80
N ASP A 97 26.30 -3.73 -9.79
CA ASP A 97 26.92 -2.40 -9.89
C ASP A 97 27.56 -2.02 -8.55
N GLY A 98 28.88 -2.16 -8.42
CA GLY A 98 29.59 -1.86 -7.16
C GLY A 98 29.53 -0.40 -6.70
N ARG A 99 28.97 0.52 -7.50
CA ARG A 99 28.72 1.93 -7.11
C ARG A 99 27.32 2.12 -6.49
N SER A 100 26.47 1.11 -6.65
CA SER A 100 25.09 1.03 -6.19
C SER A 100 24.99 0.21 -4.90
N SER A 101 23.91 0.42 -4.16
CA SER A 101 23.61 -0.36 -2.96
C SER A 101 22.17 -0.85 -3.03
N LEU A 102 21.94 -2.09 -2.61
CA LEU A 102 20.61 -2.66 -2.44
C LEU A 102 20.16 -2.48 -1.00
N ILE A 103 18.90 -2.10 -0.84
CA ILE A 103 18.20 -2.01 0.44
C ILE A 103 17.29 -3.23 0.55
N SER A 104 17.45 -4.02 1.61
CA SER A 104 16.62 -5.20 1.88
C SER A 104 16.08 -5.16 3.31
N ALA A 105 14.90 -5.75 3.52
CA ALA A 105 14.38 -5.96 4.87
C ALA A 105 15.28 -6.95 5.64
N THR A 106 15.51 -6.67 6.92
CA THR A 106 16.22 -7.60 7.81
C THR A 106 15.28 -8.73 8.24
N PRO A 107 15.81 -9.89 8.69
CA PRO A 107 14.99 -10.93 9.30
C PRO A 107 14.16 -10.42 10.49
N GLU A 108 14.74 -9.53 11.31
CA GLU A 108 14.03 -8.90 12.42
C GLU A 108 12.90 -7.98 11.94
N GLY A 109 13.14 -7.18 10.89
CA GLY A 109 12.11 -6.35 10.30
C GLY A 109 10.92 -7.17 9.79
N ILE A 110 11.19 -8.30 9.12
CA ILE A 110 10.16 -9.23 8.64
C ILE A 110 9.36 -9.78 9.81
N ALA A 111 10.04 -10.30 10.84
CA ALA A 111 9.37 -10.85 12.03
C ALA A 111 8.49 -9.80 12.74
N ARG A 112 8.97 -8.56 12.89
CA ARG A 112 8.17 -7.46 13.46
C ARG A 112 6.96 -7.12 12.60
N LEU A 113 7.08 -7.18 11.27
CA LEU A 113 5.95 -6.94 10.37
C LEU A 113 4.88 -8.02 10.47
N GLU A 114 5.30 -9.27 10.56
CA GLU A 114 4.40 -10.41 10.74
C GLU A 114 3.66 -10.33 12.08
N ASP A 115 4.37 -10.04 13.16
CA ASP A 115 3.78 -9.81 14.48
C ASP A 115 2.79 -8.63 14.46
N ALA A 116 3.18 -7.49 13.88
CA ALA A 116 2.30 -6.32 13.75
C ALA A 116 1.03 -6.58 12.92
N ARG A 117 1.12 -7.46 11.91
CA ARG A 117 -0.03 -7.93 11.11
C ARG A 117 -0.91 -8.92 11.87
N SER A 118 -0.32 -9.84 12.64
CA SER A 118 -1.08 -10.81 13.44
C SER A 118 -1.96 -10.14 14.51
N ARG A 119 -1.51 -8.98 15.01
CA ARG A 119 -2.24 -8.14 15.98
C ARG A 119 -3.30 -7.26 15.31
N ASP A 120 -3.39 -7.24 13.99
CA ASP A 120 -4.38 -6.46 13.25
C ASP A 120 -5.72 -7.21 13.19
N GLY A 121 -6.48 -7.16 14.28
CA GLY A 121 -7.81 -7.79 14.37
C GLY A 121 -8.89 -7.16 13.48
N GLY A 122 -8.57 -6.14 12.69
CA GLY A 122 -9.50 -5.35 11.88
C GLY A 122 -9.16 -5.27 10.38
N GLY A 123 -8.38 -6.22 9.87
CA GLY A 123 -7.97 -6.24 8.46
C GLY A 123 -9.12 -6.36 7.45
N LEU A 124 -8.79 -6.31 6.16
CA LEU A 124 -9.78 -6.40 5.08
C LEU A 124 -10.64 -7.67 5.18
N ALA A 125 -10.04 -8.80 5.57
CA ALA A 125 -10.77 -10.06 5.78
C ALA A 125 -11.86 -9.94 6.86
N ALA A 126 -11.58 -9.28 8.00
CA ALA A 126 -12.58 -9.04 9.04
C ALA A 126 -13.68 -8.08 8.58
N THR A 127 -13.32 -7.09 7.76
CA THR A 127 -14.29 -6.15 7.16
C THR A 127 -15.26 -6.84 6.20
N LEU A 128 -14.77 -7.84 5.47
CA LEU A 128 -15.53 -8.59 4.48
C LEU A 128 -16.11 -9.89 5.05
N ALA A 129 -16.02 -10.13 6.36
CA ALA A 129 -16.39 -11.40 6.98
C ALA A 129 -17.86 -11.78 6.72
N ASP A 130 -18.73 -10.77 6.72
CA ASP A 130 -20.18 -10.93 6.51
C ASP A 130 -20.61 -10.68 5.05
N TRP A 131 -19.68 -10.43 4.13
CA TRP A 131 -20.00 -10.16 2.73
C TRP A 131 -20.22 -11.46 1.96
N HIS A 132 -21.17 -11.44 1.02
CA HIS A 132 -21.31 -12.53 0.07
C HIS A 132 -20.09 -12.60 -0.85
N VAL A 133 -19.65 -13.81 -1.18
CA VAL A 133 -18.45 -14.02 -2.00
C VAL A 133 -18.55 -13.35 -3.38
N ASP A 134 -19.75 -13.26 -3.94
CA ASP A 134 -19.97 -12.64 -5.25
C ASP A 134 -19.87 -11.11 -5.20
N ASP A 135 -20.21 -10.47 -4.09
CA ASP A 135 -19.98 -9.03 -3.90
C ASP A 135 -18.47 -8.73 -3.83
N ILE A 136 -17.71 -9.58 -3.13
CA ILE A 136 -16.25 -9.48 -3.06
C ILE A 136 -15.63 -9.62 -4.46
N ARG A 137 -16.06 -10.62 -5.25
CA ARG A 137 -15.60 -10.83 -6.63
C ARG A 137 -15.97 -9.65 -7.53
N THR A 138 -17.18 -9.13 -7.40
CA THR A 138 -17.67 -7.98 -8.16
C THR A 138 -16.83 -6.75 -7.86
N LEU A 139 -16.62 -6.43 -6.58
CA LEU A 139 -15.81 -5.30 -6.17
C LEU A 139 -14.37 -5.43 -6.69
N ALA A 140 -13.76 -6.61 -6.58
CA ALA A 140 -12.41 -6.86 -7.10
C ALA A 140 -12.31 -6.59 -8.62
N ARG A 141 -13.29 -7.06 -9.40
CA ARG A 141 -13.37 -6.82 -10.84
C ARG A 141 -13.55 -5.33 -11.18
N LEU A 142 -14.45 -4.64 -10.48
CA LEU A 142 -14.70 -3.21 -10.71
C LEU A 142 -13.49 -2.34 -10.35
N LEU A 143 -12.82 -2.65 -9.24
CA LEU A 143 -11.58 -1.98 -8.86
C LEU A 143 -10.48 -2.22 -9.88
N HIS A 144 -10.34 -3.45 -10.38
CA HIS A 144 -9.37 -3.75 -11.43
C HIS A 144 -9.61 -2.91 -12.68
N ALA A 145 -10.85 -2.95 -13.20
CA ALA A 145 -11.29 -2.17 -14.36
C ALA A 145 -11.00 -0.66 -14.18
N LEU A 146 -11.30 -0.11 -13.01
CA LEU A 146 -10.98 1.28 -12.69
C LEU A 146 -9.48 1.57 -12.70
N THR A 147 -8.66 0.67 -12.14
CA THR A 147 -7.20 0.85 -12.08
C THR A 147 -6.50 0.61 -13.41
N SER A 148 -7.05 -0.23 -14.30
CA SER A 148 -6.52 -0.46 -15.65
C SER A 148 -7.03 0.54 -16.68
N GLY A 149 -8.12 1.26 -16.37
CA GLY A 149 -8.79 2.17 -17.30
C GLY A 149 -9.70 1.46 -18.32
N GLU A 150 -9.99 0.18 -18.10
CA GLU A 150 -10.82 -0.64 -18.97
C GLU A 150 -12.27 -0.70 -18.45
N ALA A 151 -13.25 -0.86 -19.35
CA ALA A 151 -14.62 -1.12 -18.93
C ALA A 151 -14.71 -2.54 -18.33
N PRO A 152 -15.40 -2.72 -17.18
CA PRO A 152 -15.51 -4.03 -16.57
C PRO A 152 -16.30 -4.97 -17.49
N GLY A 153 -15.70 -6.11 -17.87
CA GLY A 153 -16.39 -7.16 -18.61
C GLY A 153 -17.63 -7.63 -17.84
N ARG A 154 -18.76 -7.83 -18.54
CA ARG A 154 -20.02 -8.29 -17.93
C ARG A 154 -19.87 -9.68 -17.33
#